data_AF-W8C0P3-F1
#
_entry.id   AF-W8C0P3-F1
#
_cell.length_a   1.000
_cell.length_b   1.000
_cell.length_c   1.000
_cell.angle_alpha   90.00
_cell.angle_beta   90.00
_cell.angle_gamma   90.00
#
_symmetry.space_group_name_H-M   'P 1'
#
loop_
_entity.id
_entity.type
_entity.pdbx_description
1 polymer ?
#
loop_
_entity_poly.entity_id
_entity_poly.type
_entity_poly.pdbx_seq_one_letter_code
_entity_poly.pdbx_strand_id
1 'polypeptide(L)'
;AEGSISINILLMQLKADTAGLTVFRSQLTDTTTFGAALCAAQAEGIDLFNFNPEELAYDIMDYDTFLPTSTDVERHHRYGKWKRAVERSMGWVVRKPSRQITDETYKLLSSIPAALFVMSTFAMIIHSAARK
;
A
#
# COMPACT_ATOMS: atom_id res chain seq x y z
N ALA A 1 19.77 -3.84 -9.32
CA ALA A 1 18.54 -4.63 -9.05
C ALA A 1 18.92 -5.74 -8.11
N GLU A 2 18.42 -5.70 -6.88
CA GLU A 2 18.99 -6.43 -5.75
C GLU A 2 18.02 -7.47 -5.16
N GLY A 3 18.56 -8.44 -4.42
CA GLY A 3 17.80 -9.42 -3.64
C GLY A 3 17.56 -10.77 -4.33
N SER A 4 17.14 -11.79 -3.58
CA SER A 4 17.05 -13.18 -4.08
C SER A 4 16.17 -13.38 -5.31
N ILE A 5 15.19 -12.49 -5.50
CA ILE A 5 14.28 -12.51 -6.66
C ILE A 5 14.99 -12.02 -7.94
N SER A 6 16.04 -11.20 -7.85
CA SER A 6 16.81 -10.72 -9.01
C SER A 6 17.72 -11.79 -9.65
N ILE A 7 17.86 -12.95 -8.99
CA ILE A 7 18.54 -14.13 -9.54
C ILE A 7 17.80 -14.64 -10.78
N ASN A 8 16.47 -14.47 -10.84
CA ASN A 8 15.67 -14.89 -11.98
C ASN A 8 15.87 -13.97 -13.19
N ILE A 9 16.60 -14.48 -14.19
CA ILE A 9 16.94 -13.80 -15.45
C ILE A 9 15.67 -13.38 -16.20
N LEU A 10 14.67 -14.26 -16.31
CA LEU A 10 13.43 -13.97 -17.02
C LEU A 10 12.67 -12.81 -16.36
N LEU A 11 12.65 -12.78 -15.03
CA LEU A 11 12.02 -11.68 -14.31
C LEU A 11 12.77 -10.35 -14.52
N MET A 12 14.11 -10.36 -14.54
CA MET A 12 14.89 -9.15 -14.81
C MET A 12 14.67 -8.64 -16.23
N GLN A 13 14.60 -9.54 -17.20
CA GLN A 13 14.23 -9.20 -18.57
C GLN A 13 12.81 -8.63 -18.65
N LEU A 14 11.84 -9.27 -17.98
CA LEU A 14 10.46 -8.78 -17.91
C LEU A 14 10.37 -7.39 -17.26
N LYS A 15 11.20 -7.10 -16.25
CA LYS A 15 11.29 -5.77 -15.63
C LYS A 15 11.82 -4.73 -16.62
N ALA A 16 12.92 -5.03 -17.30
CA ALA A 16 13.48 -4.16 -18.33
C ALA A 16 12.46 -3.90 -19.45
N ASP A 17 11.79 -4.95 -19.91
CA ASP A 17 10.75 -4.86 -20.95
C ASP A 17 9.51 -4.11 -20.50
N THR A 18 9.11 -4.21 -19.24
CA THR A 18 7.93 -3.49 -18.74
C THR A 18 8.24 -2.01 -18.52
N ALA A 19 9.43 -1.69 -18.01
CA ALA A 19 9.87 -0.32 -17.76
C ALA A 19 10.31 0.40 -19.04
N GLY A 20 10.78 -0.34 -20.06
CA GLY A 20 11.40 0.24 -21.25
C GLY A 20 12.76 0.88 -20.96
N LEU A 21 13.41 0.49 -19.87
CA LEU A 21 14.68 1.02 -19.40
C LEU A 21 15.66 -0.12 -19.16
N THR A 22 16.96 0.17 -19.33
CA THR A 22 18.04 -0.76 -18.99
C THR A 22 18.05 -1.05 -17.50
N VAL A 23 18.11 -2.32 -17.13
CA VAL A 23 18.21 -2.77 -15.74
C VAL A 23 19.60 -3.32 -15.49
N PHE A 24 20.29 -2.74 -14.52
CA PHE A 24 21.57 -3.25 -14.01
C PHE A 24 21.33 -4.09 -12.75
N ARG A 25 21.85 -5.32 -12.72
CA ARG A 25 21.84 -6.19 -11.53
C ARG A 25 23.24 -6.23 -10.96
N SER A 26 23.40 -5.85 -9.68
CA SER A 26 24.68 -6.00 -8.99
C SER A 26 24.95 -7.48 -8.71
N GLN A 27 26.22 -7.88 -8.75
CA GLN A 27 26.66 -9.17 -8.26
C GLN A 27 26.67 -9.25 -6.72
N LEU A 28 26.54 -8.11 -6.00
CA LEU A 28 26.40 -8.13 -4.55
C LEU A 28 25.07 -8.78 -4.15
N THR A 29 25.16 -9.85 -3.37
CA THR A 29 23.99 -10.63 -2.95
C THR A 29 23.07 -9.86 -1.98
N ASP A 30 23.67 -9.00 -1.14
CA ASP A 30 22.92 -8.14 -0.22
C ASP A 30 23.62 -6.80 -0.01
N THR A 31 23.16 -5.79 -0.75
CA THR A 31 23.61 -4.41 -0.62
C THR A 31 23.21 -3.78 0.72
N THR A 32 22.20 -4.34 1.41
CA THR A 32 21.73 -3.84 2.72
C THR A 32 22.77 -4.14 3.80
N THR A 33 23.17 -5.41 3.93
CA THR A 33 24.21 -5.82 4.87
C THR A 33 25.55 -5.17 4.53
N PHE A 34 25.88 -5.09 3.24
CA PHE A 34 27.09 -4.40 2.79
C PHE A 34 27.08 -2.91 3.17
N GLY A 35 25.95 -2.21 2.98
CA GLY A 35 25.81 -0.81 3.39
C GLY A 35 25.97 -0.61 4.89
N ALA A 36 25.38 -1.49 5.71
CA ALA A 36 25.54 -1.46 7.16
C ALA A 36 27.01 -1.67 7.58
N ALA A 37 27.70 -2.61 6.93
CA ALA A 37 29.12 -2.85 7.17
C ALA A 37 29.99 -1.65 6.78
N LEU A 38 29.71 -1.00 5.64
CA LEU A 38 30.40 0.23 5.22
C LEU A 38 30.21 1.37 6.23
N CYS A 39 28.97 1.59 6.70
CA CYS A 39 28.69 2.60 7.72
C CYS A 39 29.45 2.31 9.03
N ALA A 40 29.53 1.04 9.44
CA ALA A 40 30.31 0.65 10.62
C ALA A 40 31.82 0.84 10.41
N ALA A 41 32.34 0.56 9.21
CA ALA A 41 33.75 0.72 8.88
C ALA A 41 34.21 2.19 8.86
N GLN A 42 33.30 3.13 8.57
CA GLN A 42 33.53 4.58 8.60
C GLN A 42 33.26 5.22 9.97
N ALA A 43 32.76 4.46 10.95
CA ALA A 43 32.43 5.02 12.26
C ALA A 43 33.67 5.57 12.97
N GLU A 44 33.49 6.67 13.71
CA GLU A 44 34.55 7.35 14.47
C GLU A 44 35.22 6.37 15.45
N GLY A 45 36.55 6.24 15.34
CA GLY A 45 37.35 5.32 16.15
C GLY A 45 37.60 3.95 15.54
N ILE A 46 36.99 3.63 14.39
CA ILE A 46 37.31 2.43 13.58
C ILE A 46 38.15 2.83 12.36
N ASP A 47 37.71 3.86 11.59
CA ASP A 47 38.41 4.45 10.43
C ASP A 47 39.03 3.44 9.44
N LEU A 48 38.38 2.28 9.25
CA LEU A 48 38.84 1.22 8.35
C LEU A 48 38.62 1.57 6.87
N PHE A 49 37.65 2.44 6.61
CA PHE A 49 37.28 2.87 5.28
C PHE A 49 36.82 4.32 5.31
N ASN A 50 37.38 5.16 4.42
CA ASN A 50 36.94 6.53 4.27
C ASN A 50 36.23 6.69 2.93
N PHE A 51 34.94 7.02 2.98
CA PHE A 51 34.14 7.25 1.79
C PHE A 51 34.47 8.63 1.22
N ASN A 52 35.29 8.68 0.18
CA ASN A 52 35.48 9.89 -0.61
C ASN A 52 34.53 9.88 -1.83
N PRO A 53 33.50 10.74 -1.86
CA PRO A 53 32.56 10.80 -2.98
C PRO A 53 33.21 11.22 -4.31
N GLU A 54 34.41 11.84 -4.29
CA GLU A 54 35.14 12.22 -5.50
C GLU A 54 35.99 11.08 -6.08
N GLU A 55 36.37 10.09 -5.28
CA GLU A 55 37.16 8.93 -5.70
C GLU A 55 36.30 7.70 -6.03
N LEU A 56 34.96 7.83 -6.00
CA LEU A 56 34.07 6.71 -6.19
C LEU A 56 34.20 6.19 -7.63
N ALA A 57 35.08 5.21 -7.81
CA ALA A 57 35.26 4.46 -9.03
C ALA A 57 34.02 3.59 -9.24
N TYR A 58 32.98 4.19 -9.81
CA TYR A 58 31.79 3.50 -10.31
C TYR A 58 32.12 2.39 -11.34
N ASP A 59 33.37 2.33 -11.79
CA ASP A 59 33.90 1.47 -12.85
C ASP A 59 34.38 0.09 -12.38
N ILE A 60 34.41 -0.19 -11.07
CA ILE A 60 34.98 -1.45 -10.53
C ILE A 60 33.90 -2.51 -10.27
N MET A 61 32.62 -2.14 -10.33
CA MET A 61 31.54 -3.09 -10.06
C MET A 61 31.04 -3.75 -11.32
N ASP A 62 31.12 -5.08 -11.35
CA ASP A 62 30.54 -5.88 -12.43
C ASP A 62 29.01 -5.95 -12.27
N TYR A 63 28.29 -5.72 -13.36
CA TYR A 63 26.83 -5.69 -13.40
C TYR A 63 26.31 -6.53 -14.56
N ASP A 64 25.32 -7.38 -14.28
CA ASP A 64 24.54 -7.97 -15.37
C ASP A 64 23.58 -6.92 -15.92
N THR A 65 23.64 -6.70 -17.23
CA THR A 65 22.86 -5.67 -17.91
C THR A 65 21.74 -6.30 -18.71
N PHE A 66 20.51 -5.85 -18.46
CA PHE A 66 19.30 -6.29 -19.16
C PHE A 66 18.73 -5.14 -19.97
N LEU A 67 18.76 -5.28 -21.30
CA LEU A 67 18.23 -4.28 -22.23
C LEU A 67 16.76 -4.57 -22.55
N PRO A 68 15.92 -3.54 -22.70
CA PRO A 68 14.55 -3.72 -23.16
C PRO A 68 14.56 -4.24 -24.60
N THR A 69 13.88 -5.37 -24.83
CA THR A 69 13.67 -5.99 -26.14
C THR A 69 12.32 -5.63 -26.74
N SER A 70 11.37 -5.17 -25.91
CA SER A 70 10.01 -4.87 -26.36
C SER A 70 9.81 -3.44 -26.88
N THR A 71 8.83 -3.29 -27.79
CA THR A 71 8.46 -1.99 -28.36
C THR A 71 7.55 -1.20 -27.44
N ASP A 72 7.48 0.13 -27.64
CA ASP A 72 6.62 1.01 -26.84
C ASP A 72 5.13 0.64 -26.94
N VAL A 73 4.69 0.30 -28.15
CA VAL A 73 3.31 -0.13 -28.44
C VAL A 73 2.95 -1.38 -27.64
N GLU A 74 3.82 -2.38 -27.62
CA GLU A 74 3.61 -3.61 -26.88
C GLU A 74 3.59 -3.37 -25.36
N ARG A 75 4.49 -2.52 -24.85
CA ARG A 75 4.50 -2.13 -23.43
C ARG A 75 3.18 -1.49 -23.04
N HIS A 76 2.71 -0.53 -23.83
CA HIS A 76 1.47 0.18 -23.54
C HIS A 76 0.26 -0.78 -23.52
N HIS A 77 0.20 -1.72 -24.47
CA HIS A 77 -0.85 -2.73 -24.51
C HIS A 77 -0.83 -3.67 -23.29
N ARG A 78 0.36 -4.16 -22.91
CA ARG A 78 0.52 -5.01 -21.71
C ARG A 78 0.15 -4.25 -20.44
N TYR A 79 0.60 -3.00 -20.31
CA TYR A 79 0.25 -2.12 -19.19
C TYR A 79 -1.26 -1.87 -19.10
N GLY A 80 -1.93 -1.63 -20.23
CA GLY A 80 -3.38 -1.46 -20.27
C GLY A 80 -4.15 -2.71 -19.85
N LYS A 81 -3.65 -3.92 -20.16
CA LYS A 81 -4.22 -5.18 -19.65
C LYS A 81 -4.00 -5.33 -18.14
N TRP A 82 -2.79 -5.04 -17.65
CA TRP A 82 -2.47 -5.07 -16.23
C TRP A 82 -3.36 -4.11 -15.43
N LYS A 83 -3.53 -2.86 -15.89
CA LYS A 83 -4.39 -1.87 -15.22
C LYS A 83 -5.83 -2.38 -15.06
N ARG A 84 -6.40 -2.98 -16.11
CA ARG A 84 -7.73 -3.62 -16.05
C ARG A 84 -7.80 -4.77 -15.04
N ALA A 85 -6.73 -5.55 -14.88
CA ALA A 85 -6.67 -6.60 -13.88
C ALA A 85 -6.60 -6.03 -12.46
N VAL A 86 -5.80 -4.97 -12.25
CA VAL A 86 -5.71 -4.26 -10.96
C VAL A 86 -7.08 -3.72 -10.56
N GLU A 87 -7.77 -3.03 -11.46
CA GLU A 87 -9.12 -2.48 -11.21
C GLU A 87 -10.11 -3.58 -10.75
N ARG A 88 -10.03 -4.78 -11.33
CA ARG A 88 -10.86 -5.93 -10.95
C ARG A 88 -10.46 -6.59 -9.63
N SER A 89 -9.22 -6.41 -9.18
CA SER A 89 -8.74 -6.96 -7.90
C SER A 89 -9.12 -6.07 -6.69
N MET A 90 -9.57 -4.84 -6.94
CA MET A 90 -9.98 -3.90 -5.89
C MET A 90 -11.37 -4.26 -5.33
N GLY A 91 -11.63 -3.86 -4.09
CA GLY A 91 -12.95 -4.03 -3.47
C GLY A 91 -13.27 -5.48 -3.04
N TRP A 92 -12.27 -6.36 -3.00
CA TRP A 92 -12.46 -7.76 -2.59
C TRP A 92 -12.94 -7.93 -1.14
N VAL A 93 -12.49 -7.05 -0.23
CA VAL A 93 -12.83 -7.15 1.19
C VAL A 93 -14.20 -6.53 1.45
N VAL A 94 -15.19 -7.36 1.78
CA VAL A 94 -16.49 -6.90 2.28
C VAL A 94 -16.29 -6.32 3.68
N ARG A 95 -16.42 -5.00 3.81
CA ARG A 95 -16.44 -4.35 5.12
C ARG A 95 -17.67 -4.82 5.87
N LYS A 96 -17.49 -5.45 7.04
CA LYS A 96 -18.62 -5.69 7.96
C LYS A 96 -19.25 -4.33 8.26
N PRO A 97 -20.59 -4.19 8.18
CA PRO A 97 -21.24 -2.95 8.57
C PRO A 97 -20.87 -2.66 10.03
N SER A 98 -20.12 -1.58 10.24
CA SER A 98 -19.75 -1.09 11.55
C SER A 98 -21.00 -0.47 12.16
N ARG A 99 -21.62 -1.21 13.10
CA ARG A 99 -22.70 -0.86 14.05
C ARG A 99 -23.82 -1.89 13.95
N GLN A 100 -23.67 -2.99 14.68
CA GLN A 100 -24.83 -3.77 15.09
C GLN A 100 -25.62 -2.86 16.03
N ILE A 101 -26.84 -2.46 15.64
CA ILE A 101 -27.80 -1.87 16.58
C ILE A 101 -28.01 -2.92 17.66
N THR A 102 -27.58 -2.63 18.89
CA THR A 102 -27.84 -3.50 20.04
C THR A 102 -29.35 -3.64 20.20
N ASP A 103 -29.82 -4.83 20.56
CA ASP A 103 -31.25 -5.14 20.71
C ASP A 103 -31.95 -4.14 21.66
N GLU A 104 -31.22 -3.66 22.67
CA GLU A 104 -31.62 -2.57 23.57
C GLU A 104 -31.93 -1.26 22.85
N THR A 105 -31.10 -0.86 21.88
CA THR A 105 -31.31 0.37 21.11
C THR A 105 -32.51 0.25 20.18
N TYR A 106 -32.78 -0.96 19.65
CA TYR A 106 -33.97 -1.22 18.84
C TYR A 106 -35.25 -1.13 19.69
N LYS A 107 -35.28 -1.76 20.88
CA LYS A 107 -36.40 -1.66 21.82
C LYS A 107 -36.66 -0.21 22.25
N LEU A 108 -35.60 0.54 22.52
CA LEU A 108 -35.70 1.94 22.91
C LEU A 108 -36.27 2.80 21.77
N LEU A 109 -35.77 2.64 20.55
CA LEU A 109 -36.29 3.33 19.36
C LEU A 109 -37.73 2.92 18.99
N SER A 110 -38.07 1.63 19.17
CA SER A 110 -39.40 1.09 18.88
C SER A 110 -40.48 1.61 19.82
N SER A 111 -40.13 2.01 21.05
CA SER A 111 -41.07 2.55 22.03
C SER A 111 -41.43 4.03 21.83
N ILE A 112 -40.70 4.76 20.97
CA ILE A 112 -40.87 6.20 20.74
C ILE A 112 -42.30 6.57 20.29
N PRO A 113 -42.93 5.89 19.30
CA PRO A 113 -44.28 6.26 18.86
C PRO A 113 -45.33 6.09 19.96
N ALA A 114 -45.22 5.04 20.78
CA ALA A 114 -46.13 4.79 21.89
C ALA A 114 -45.96 5.85 23.00
N ALA A 115 -44.71 6.18 23.34
CA ALA A 115 -44.42 7.24 24.31
C ALA A 115 -44.96 8.60 23.85
N LEU A 116 -44.79 8.96 22.57
CA LEU A 116 -45.33 10.19 22.01
C LEU A 116 -46.86 10.23 22.03
N PHE A 117 -47.52 9.11 21.77
CA PHE A 117 -48.98 8.99 21.86
C PHE A 117 -49.49 9.19 23.29
N VAL A 118 -48.85 8.56 24.28
CA VAL A 118 -49.23 8.71 25.69
C VAL A 118 -49.01 10.15 26.15
N MET A 119 -47.86 10.75 25.81
CA MET A 119 -47.55 12.14 26.14
C MET A 119 -48.51 13.14 25.49
N SER A 120 -48.86 12.95 24.22
CA SER A 120 -49.80 13.84 23.52
C SER A 120 -51.21 13.75 24.08
N THR A 121 -51.66 12.54 24.40
CA THR A 121 -52.97 12.30 25.02
C THR A 121 -53.05 12.96 26.40
N PHE A 122 -52.00 12.81 27.21
CA PHE A 122 -51.93 13.42 28.54
C PHE A 122 -51.90 14.95 28.47
N ALA A 123 -51.11 15.52 27.56
CA ALA A 123 -51.08 16.96 27.32
C ALA A 123 -52.46 17.50 26.87
N MET A 124 -53.17 16.76 26.02
CA MET A 124 -54.51 17.13 25.57
C MET A 124 -55.53 17.12 26.71
N ILE A 125 -55.45 16.15 27.63
CA ILE A 125 -56.31 16.07 28.82
C ILE A 125 -56.04 17.23 29.78
N ILE A 126 -54.76 17.54 30.06
CA ILE A 126 -54.40 18.69 30.90
C ILE A 126 -54.92 19.99 30.29
N HIS A 127 -54.72 20.19 28.99
CA HIS A 127 -55.20 21.38 28.30
C HIS A 127 -56.72 21.50 28.35
N SER A 128 -57.44 20.38 28.24
CA SER A 128 -58.89 20.36 28.35
C SER A 128 -59.37 20.63 29.78
N ALA A 129 -58.64 20.19 30.80
CA ALA A 129 -58.99 20.41 32.20
C ALA A 129 -58.67 21.84 32.67
N ALA A 130 -57.60 22.45 32.15
CA ALA A 130 -57.18 23.82 32.49
C ALA A 130 -58.02 24.92 31.80
N ARG A 131 -58.87 24.56 30.82
CA ARG A 131 -59.81 25.48 30.16
C ARG A 131 -61.24 25.47 30.77
N LYS A 132 -61.46 24.73 31.86
CA LYS A 132 -62.66 24.87 32.71
C LYS A 132 -62.37 25.79 33.88
#